data_AF-A0A397BZ94-F1
#
_entry.id   AF-A0A397BZ94-F1
#
_cell.length_a   1.000
_cell.length_b   1.000
_cell.length_c   1.000
_cell.angle_alpha   90.00
_cell.angle_beta   90.00
_cell.angle_gamma   90.00
#
_symmetry.space_group_name_H-M   'P 1'
#
loop_
_entity.id
_entity.type
_entity.pdbx_description
1 polymer ?
#
loop_
_entity_poly.entity_id
_entity_poly.type
_entity_poly.pdbx_seq_one_letter_code
_entity_poly.pdbx_strand_id
1 'polypeptide(L)'
;MLKLIYHIVGAREPCAVKIDANQLVADLKNKIKEQNPTLVSPSVMDLHLYQSLKDATWLSAEDLDQMISDGVMDAYLATIPRMEPTDDLAYYFGPNPPPRTKHVFRRHEEAMQAIAAADMRGIPDTCSDAGLGRKTLEELEQGKAIANFVPNVEAPAFWSQADQAHANGILVEKAFVAFITPFFDAVLANCDMVFVNSDQVAWMHQGPPLPRSSTNLKPIGFATYCGMYHATAAPMDHVHYRPSEHAFQFGEPEKQWMGYVVLFESKLRITDAAFGQVVKYLLRLFPTGFGSAVLFDLRSFWLITSFKTVILHVKKANWVDGGSKALFESFVSDQTWMHRLTTACLALGVDVMESGAFLGRGAHGRVFKVERKADKKVLALKLVDSSSTSDLYREELALTNAELTGLTAHVEHGLVNFPGGAALLVTPVGAPLPRPTTLQEVVNLFDLLRQLHEKNVIHGDPRAPNVIVVKDNDKDKLLWIDLVEALEVAPAFCTTDAAILTRSILRLPHRSLLEEPLESLTDEYGEAPTSENAHRLATAVFQSTKFSA
;
A
#
# COMPACT_ATOMS: atom_id res chain seq x y z
N MET A 1 -5.99 43.69 -1.53
CA MET A 1 -5.98 42.56 -0.56
C MET A 1 -6.25 41.27 -1.33
N LEU A 2 -5.26 40.39 -1.37
CA LEU A 2 -5.32 39.08 -2.01
C LEU A 2 -6.05 38.08 -1.09
N LYS A 3 -6.89 37.23 -1.68
CA LYS A 3 -7.44 36.02 -1.03
C LYS A 3 -6.79 34.82 -1.70
N LEU A 4 -5.75 34.28 -1.10
CA LEU A 4 -4.99 33.16 -1.65
C LEU A 4 -5.54 31.85 -1.09
N ILE A 5 -5.82 30.90 -1.99
CA ILE A 5 -6.16 29.52 -1.63
C ILE A 5 -4.86 28.72 -1.65
N TYR A 6 -4.46 28.19 -0.50
CA TYR A 6 -3.27 27.36 -0.39
C TYR A 6 -3.64 25.92 -0.03
N HIS A 7 -2.83 24.99 -0.50
CA HIS A 7 -2.98 23.57 -0.24
C HIS A 7 -1.71 23.01 0.40
N ILE A 8 -1.90 22.16 1.40
CA ILE A 8 -0.82 21.46 2.08
C ILE A 8 -0.68 20.10 1.40
N VAL A 9 0.45 19.85 0.77
CA VAL A 9 0.75 18.56 0.15
C VAL A 9 0.72 17.51 1.26
N GLY A 10 -0.24 16.57 1.17
CA GLY A 10 -0.52 15.57 2.19
C GLY A 10 -1.61 15.93 3.22
N ALA A 11 -2.27 17.09 3.13
CA ALA A 11 -3.46 17.41 3.93
C ALA A 11 -4.71 17.53 3.04
N ARG A 12 -5.85 17.16 3.59
CA ARG A 12 -7.07 16.90 2.81
C ARG A 12 -7.86 18.15 2.38
N GLU A 13 -7.76 19.28 3.10
CA GLU A 13 -8.58 20.47 2.78
C GLU A 13 -7.75 21.70 2.39
N PRO A 14 -8.15 22.44 1.33
CA PRO A 14 -7.56 23.71 0.96
C PRO A 14 -7.99 24.82 1.91
N CYS A 15 -7.05 25.61 2.39
CA CYS A 15 -7.31 26.73 3.27
C CYS A 15 -7.20 28.06 2.52
N ALA A 16 -7.75 29.13 3.09
CA ALA A 16 -7.71 30.46 2.50
C ALA A 16 -7.08 31.46 3.47
N VAL A 17 -6.13 32.24 2.96
CA VAL A 17 -5.45 33.32 3.71
C VAL A 17 -5.70 34.65 3.02
N LYS A 18 -5.94 35.69 3.82
CA LYS A 18 -6.09 37.08 3.35
C LYS A 18 -4.81 37.85 3.64
N ILE A 19 -4.22 38.44 2.60
CA ILE A 19 -2.93 39.13 2.71
C ILE A 19 -2.89 40.35 1.77
N ASP A 20 -2.07 41.36 2.09
CA ASP A 20 -1.86 42.47 1.16
C ASP A 20 -0.96 42.02 0.00
N ALA A 21 -1.14 42.57 -1.19
CA ALA A 21 -0.30 42.26 -2.35
C ALA A 21 1.11 42.85 -2.21
N ASN A 22 1.26 43.92 -1.42
CA ASN A 22 2.53 44.59 -1.14
C ASN A 22 3.29 43.97 0.05
N GLN A 23 2.81 42.84 0.57
CA GLN A 23 3.50 42.10 1.63
C GLN A 23 4.46 41.08 1.03
N LEU A 24 5.45 40.68 1.83
CA LEU A 24 6.45 39.71 1.43
C LEU A 24 5.90 38.29 1.50
N VAL A 25 6.53 37.36 0.76
CA VAL A 25 6.29 35.92 0.94
C VAL A 25 6.56 35.49 2.39
N ALA A 26 7.52 36.11 3.09
CA ALA A 26 7.73 35.86 4.52
C ALA A 26 6.50 36.21 5.39
N ASP A 27 5.79 37.29 5.07
CA ASP A 27 4.56 37.68 5.78
C ASP A 27 3.42 36.71 5.50
N LEU A 28 3.35 36.18 4.27
CA LEU A 28 2.43 35.09 3.91
C LEU A 28 2.70 33.84 4.72
N LYS A 29 3.98 33.44 4.84
CA LYS A 29 4.38 32.31 5.68
C LYS A 29 3.93 32.52 7.13
N ASN A 30 4.14 33.70 7.69
CA ASN A 30 3.74 34.00 9.06
C ASN A 30 2.22 33.95 9.26
N LYS A 31 1.43 34.54 8.35
CA LYS A 31 -0.04 34.47 8.43
C LYS A 31 -0.58 33.04 8.29
N ILE A 32 0.03 32.22 7.44
CA ILE A 32 -0.32 30.80 7.34
C ILE A 32 -0.01 30.08 8.65
N LYS A 33 1.14 30.36 9.29
CA LYS A 33 1.47 29.78 10.61
C LYS A 33 0.48 30.21 11.70
N GLU A 34 0.11 31.49 11.73
CA GLU A 34 -0.85 32.04 12.70
C GLU A 34 -2.24 31.41 12.58
N GLN A 35 -2.72 31.18 11.35
CA GLN A 35 -4.02 30.57 11.10
C GLN A 35 -4.04 29.06 11.35
N ASN A 36 -2.87 28.42 11.53
CA ASN A 36 -2.74 26.99 11.72
C ASN A 36 -1.77 26.70 12.88
N PRO A 37 -2.19 26.96 14.13
CA PRO A 37 -1.34 26.85 15.31
C PRO A 37 -0.79 25.43 15.60
N THR A 38 -1.36 24.40 14.96
CA THR A 38 -0.84 23.02 14.94
C THR A 38 0.43 22.86 14.09
N LEU A 39 0.87 23.91 13.37
CA LEU A 39 2.06 23.91 12.52
C LEU A 39 3.29 24.56 13.18
N VAL A 40 3.20 24.96 14.45
CA VAL A 40 4.24 25.71 15.16
C VAL A 40 5.12 24.77 15.98
N SER A 41 6.16 24.21 15.36
CA SER A 41 7.33 23.69 16.08
C SER A 41 8.37 24.81 16.30
N PRO A 42 9.06 24.90 17.46
CA PRO A 42 9.97 25.98 17.79
C PRO A 42 11.34 25.92 17.10
N SER A 43 11.69 24.84 16.39
CA SER A 43 12.91 24.79 15.57
C SER A 43 12.56 25.02 14.11
N VAL A 44 12.69 26.27 13.65
CA VAL A 44 12.88 26.71 12.24
C VAL A 44 12.35 25.71 11.19
N MET A 45 11.02 25.56 11.11
CA MET A 45 10.37 24.90 9.98
C MET A 45 10.25 25.95 8.87
N ASP A 46 11.16 25.91 7.90
CA ASP A 46 11.06 26.72 6.70
C ASP A 46 9.87 26.23 5.88
N LEU A 47 8.79 27.02 5.90
CA LEU A 47 7.66 26.83 4.99
C LEU A 47 8.18 27.04 3.56
N HIS A 48 8.25 25.98 2.76
CA HIS A 48 8.48 26.12 1.33
C HIS A 48 7.13 26.31 0.65
N LEU A 49 6.97 27.48 0.04
CA LEU A 49 5.78 27.87 -0.72
C LEU A 49 6.13 27.81 -2.20
N TYR A 50 5.25 27.24 -3.01
CA TYR A 50 5.41 27.14 -4.46
C TYR A 50 4.16 27.67 -5.14
N GLN A 51 4.29 28.27 -6.32
CA GLN A 51 3.14 28.66 -7.13
C GLN A 51 2.46 27.42 -7.71
N SER A 52 1.13 27.35 -7.63
CA SER A 52 0.37 26.26 -8.24
C SER A 52 0.04 26.53 -9.71
N LEU A 53 1.08 26.65 -10.54
CA LEU A 53 0.99 26.88 -11.99
C LEU A 53 1.46 25.67 -12.79
N LYS A 54 0.59 25.07 -13.60
CA LYS A 54 0.93 24.02 -14.57
C LYS A 54 0.83 24.62 -15.97
N ASP A 55 1.91 24.56 -16.74
CA ASP A 55 1.96 25.09 -18.12
C ASP A 55 1.47 26.55 -18.22
N ALA A 56 1.87 27.39 -17.26
CA ALA A 56 1.45 28.80 -17.10
C ALA A 56 -0.05 29.03 -16.80
N THR A 57 -0.78 27.98 -16.42
CA THR A 57 -2.19 28.06 -15.96
C THR A 57 -2.33 27.65 -14.49
N TRP A 58 -3.25 28.30 -13.77
CA TRP A 58 -3.53 27.98 -12.37
C TRP A 58 -4.21 26.64 -12.24
N LEU A 59 -3.74 25.81 -11.31
CA LEU A 59 -4.35 24.52 -11.05
C LEU A 59 -5.75 24.64 -10.44
N SER A 60 -6.67 23.88 -11.00
CA SER A 60 -8.00 23.66 -10.42
C SER A 60 -7.94 22.68 -9.25
N ALA A 61 -9.05 22.52 -8.52
CA ALA A 61 -9.15 21.46 -7.52
C ALA A 61 -9.09 20.06 -8.17
N GLU A 62 -9.67 19.91 -9.36
CA GLU A 62 -9.71 18.66 -10.11
C GLU A 62 -8.32 18.23 -10.58
N ASP A 63 -7.50 19.16 -11.08
CA ASP A 63 -6.11 18.87 -11.47
C ASP A 63 -5.27 18.41 -10.27
N LEU A 64 -5.50 19.02 -9.10
CA LEU A 64 -4.80 18.69 -7.87
C LEU A 64 -5.17 17.29 -7.38
N ASP A 65 -6.47 16.97 -7.34
CA ASP A 65 -6.96 15.65 -6.94
C ASP A 65 -6.43 14.57 -7.90
N GLN A 66 -6.38 14.87 -9.20
CA GLN A 66 -5.78 14.01 -10.22
C GLN A 66 -4.27 13.81 -9.97
N MET A 67 -3.51 14.88 -9.70
CA MET A 67 -2.06 14.80 -9.49
C MET A 67 -1.67 14.11 -8.17
N ILE A 68 -2.50 14.23 -7.13
CA ILE A 68 -2.36 13.45 -5.88
C ILE A 68 -2.69 11.99 -6.15
N SER A 69 -3.77 11.72 -6.89
CA SER A 69 -4.20 10.37 -7.30
C SER A 69 -3.16 9.64 -8.17
N ASP A 70 -2.47 10.38 -9.04
CA ASP A 70 -1.44 9.87 -9.94
C ASP A 70 -0.06 9.77 -9.25
N GLY A 71 0.09 10.26 -8.01
CA GLY A 71 1.36 10.24 -7.28
C GLY A 71 2.46 11.10 -7.93
N VAL A 72 2.11 11.98 -8.87
CA VAL A 72 3.05 12.83 -9.63
C VAL A 72 3.29 14.18 -8.96
N MET A 73 2.62 14.44 -7.83
CA MET A 73 2.72 15.71 -7.10
C MET A 73 4.17 16.08 -6.79
N ASP A 74 4.99 15.15 -6.28
CA ASP A 74 6.38 15.45 -5.90
C ASP A 74 7.27 15.75 -7.11
N ALA A 75 7.06 15.03 -8.22
CA ALA A 75 7.77 15.28 -9.48
C ALA A 75 7.38 16.65 -10.05
N TYR A 76 6.10 17.01 -9.97
CA TYR A 76 5.61 18.29 -10.42
C TYR A 76 6.10 19.47 -9.55
N LEU A 77 6.10 19.32 -8.22
CA LEU A 77 6.64 20.33 -7.30
C LEU A 77 8.13 20.61 -7.58
N ALA A 78 8.88 19.63 -8.08
CA ALA A 78 10.27 19.80 -8.49
C ALA A 78 10.44 20.61 -9.80
N THR A 79 9.36 20.78 -10.58
CA THR A 79 9.38 21.54 -11.85
C THR A 79 8.95 23.00 -11.70
N ILE A 80 8.38 23.38 -10.55
CA ILE A 80 7.89 24.74 -10.28
C ILE A 80 8.87 25.51 -9.38
N PRO A 81 9.09 26.81 -9.65
CA PRO A 81 9.97 27.62 -8.83
C PRO A 81 9.40 27.80 -7.42
N ARG A 82 10.28 27.62 -6.43
CA ARG A 82 10.02 27.97 -5.03
C ARG A 82 9.87 29.48 -4.90
N MET A 83 8.92 29.92 -4.08
CA MET A 83 8.73 31.32 -3.76
C MET A 83 9.76 31.76 -2.71
N GLU A 84 10.54 32.79 -3.03
CA GLU A 84 11.57 33.30 -2.14
C GLU A 84 10.98 34.20 -1.03
N PRO A 85 11.41 34.05 0.24
CA PRO A 85 10.85 34.82 1.36
C PRO A 85 10.93 36.34 1.21
N THR A 86 11.94 36.82 0.48
CA THR A 86 12.26 38.25 0.27
C THR A 86 11.46 38.90 -0.83
N ASP A 87 10.70 38.12 -1.59
CA ASP A 87 9.97 38.63 -2.75
C ASP A 87 8.61 39.21 -2.35
N ASP A 88 8.15 40.19 -3.11
CA ASP A 88 6.80 40.73 -2.98
C ASP A 88 5.76 39.74 -3.53
N LEU A 89 4.62 39.61 -2.85
CA LEU A 89 3.53 38.76 -3.34
C LEU A 89 2.98 39.24 -4.69
N ALA A 90 3.07 40.55 -4.97
CA ALA A 90 2.74 41.13 -6.27
C ALA A 90 3.54 40.54 -7.43
N TYR A 91 4.78 40.10 -7.19
CA TYR A 91 5.61 39.42 -8.18
C TYR A 91 4.99 38.09 -8.66
N TYR A 92 4.35 37.36 -7.75
CA TYR A 92 3.80 36.03 -8.02
C TYR A 92 2.32 36.01 -8.41
N PHE A 93 1.49 36.94 -7.90
CA PHE A 93 0.03 36.85 -8.06
C PHE A 93 -0.60 38.02 -8.84
N GLY A 94 0.16 39.10 -9.09
CA GLY A 94 -0.40 40.34 -9.62
C GLY A 94 -1.50 40.95 -8.72
N PRO A 95 -2.27 41.94 -9.22
CA PRO A 95 -3.25 42.66 -8.39
C PRO A 95 -4.54 41.87 -8.13
N ASN A 96 -4.90 40.89 -8.98
CA ASN A 96 -6.16 40.13 -8.89
C ASN A 96 -5.98 38.68 -9.37
N PRO A 97 -5.66 37.74 -8.48
CA PRO A 97 -5.56 36.34 -8.85
C PRO A 97 -6.95 35.73 -9.12
N PRO A 98 -7.08 34.72 -10.00
CA PRO A 98 -8.38 34.18 -10.39
C PRO A 98 -9.17 33.60 -9.20
N PRO A 99 -10.48 33.84 -9.11
CA PRO A 99 -11.29 33.26 -8.05
C PRO A 99 -11.40 31.73 -8.24
N ARG A 100 -11.43 30.99 -7.13
CA ARG A 100 -11.64 29.53 -7.05
C ARG A 100 -10.50 28.64 -7.59
N THR A 101 -9.36 29.19 -7.95
CA THR A 101 -8.15 28.41 -8.28
C THR A 101 -7.26 28.20 -7.06
N LYS A 102 -6.41 27.16 -7.06
CA LYS A 102 -5.33 27.07 -6.08
C LYS A 102 -4.25 28.08 -6.44
N HIS A 103 -3.61 28.66 -5.44
CA HIS A 103 -2.60 29.70 -5.62
C HIS A 103 -1.23 29.27 -5.09
N VAL A 104 -1.19 28.49 -4.01
CA VAL A 104 0.06 28.16 -3.31
C VAL A 104 0.06 26.69 -2.88
N PHE A 105 1.13 25.96 -3.23
CA PHE A 105 1.45 24.68 -2.61
C PHE A 105 2.39 24.86 -1.44
N ARG A 106 2.15 24.07 -0.40
CA ARG A 106 3.07 23.86 0.70
C ARG A 106 3.61 22.44 0.65
N ARG A 107 4.91 22.27 0.47
CA ARG A 107 5.60 20.97 0.61
C ARG A 107 6.13 20.84 2.05
N HIS A 108 5.76 19.77 2.75
CA HIS A 108 6.29 19.45 4.08
C HIS A 108 7.58 18.61 4.01
N GLU A 109 7.84 18.03 2.83
CA GLU A 109 8.75 16.90 2.67
C GLU A 109 10.24 17.23 2.87
N GLU A 110 10.75 18.38 2.42
CA GLU A 110 12.17 18.72 2.61
C GLU A 110 12.51 19.01 4.08
N ALA A 111 11.58 19.61 4.83
CA ALA A 111 11.72 19.77 6.28
C ALA A 111 11.61 18.41 7.01
N MET A 112 10.68 17.55 6.60
CA MET A 112 10.54 16.19 7.15
C MET A 112 11.72 15.28 6.83
N GLN A 113 12.27 15.38 5.61
CA GLN A 113 13.48 14.68 5.18
C GLN A 113 14.72 15.24 5.88
N ALA A 114 14.81 16.54 6.13
CA ALA A 114 15.89 17.15 6.92
C ALA A 114 15.82 16.74 8.40
N ILE A 115 14.62 16.60 8.99
CA ILE A 115 14.43 16.08 10.36
C ILE A 115 14.77 14.60 10.41
N ALA A 116 14.24 13.79 9.49
CA ALA A 116 14.58 12.36 9.40
C ALA A 116 16.09 12.16 9.17
N ALA A 117 16.75 13.02 8.37
CA ALA A 117 18.19 12.99 8.15
C ALA A 117 19.00 13.53 9.34
N ALA A 118 18.49 14.50 10.10
CA ALA A 118 19.10 14.98 11.34
C ALA A 118 19.02 13.95 12.47
N ASP A 119 17.93 13.16 12.50
CA ASP A 119 17.63 12.13 13.50
C ASP A 119 18.18 10.73 13.14
N MET A 120 18.70 10.54 11.91
CA MET A 120 19.49 9.37 11.52
C MET A 120 20.79 9.19 12.32
N ARG A 121 21.14 10.15 13.19
CA ARG A 121 22.16 9.98 14.24
C ARG A 121 21.57 9.29 15.47
N GLY A 122 21.23 8.02 15.29
CA GLY A 122 21.30 6.97 16.30
C GLY A 122 20.32 7.07 17.47
N ILE A 123 19.18 6.38 17.36
CA ILE A 123 18.62 5.71 18.54
C ILE A 123 19.43 4.42 18.70
N PRO A 124 20.30 4.30 19.71
CA PRO A 124 21.04 3.07 19.93
C PRO A 124 20.05 1.95 20.24
N ASP A 125 20.25 0.74 19.70
CA ASP A 125 19.48 -0.46 20.01
C ASP A 125 19.44 -0.80 21.53
N THR A 126 20.24 -0.10 22.35
CA THR A 126 20.30 -0.21 23.80
C THR A 126 19.30 0.66 24.56
N CYS A 127 18.50 1.49 23.89
CA CYS A 127 17.49 2.32 24.56
C CYS A 127 16.29 1.48 25.02
N SER A 128 15.99 1.49 26.33
CA SER A 128 14.78 0.86 26.88
C SER A 128 13.51 1.50 26.29
N ASP A 129 12.42 0.74 26.17
CA ASP A 129 11.15 1.26 25.64
C ASP A 129 10.67 2.48 26.44
N ALA A 130 10.81 2.46 27.76
CA ALA A 130 10.46 3.60 28.63
C ALA A 130 11.33 4.84 28.39
N GLY A 131 12.62 4.65 28.06
CA GLY A 131 13.52 5.75 27.72
C GLY A 131 13.15 6.37 26.38
N LEU A 132 12.90 5.53 25.38
CA LEU A 132 12.49 5.97 24.06
C LEU A 132 11.15 6.71 24.09
N GLY A 133 10.16 6.12 24.77
CA GLY A 133 8.83 6.73 24.87
C GLY A 133 8.85 8.09 25.56
N ARG A 134 9.60 8.25 26.66
CA ARG A 134 9.77 9.56 27.32
C ARG A 134 10.41 10.59 26.40
N LYS A 135 11.54 10.24 25.78
CA LYS A 135 12.26 11.15 24.88
C LYS A 135 11.36 11.62 23.73
N THR A 136 10.67 10.69 23.07
CA THR A 136 9.78 11.03 21.96
C THR A 136 8.57 11.85 22.41
N LEU A 137 8.00 11.59 23.60
CA LEU A 137 6.93 12.44 24.14
C LEU A 137 7.41 13.85 24.43
N GLU A 138 8.58 14.02 25.05
CA GLU A 138 9.18 15.33 25.33
C GLU A 138 9.42 16.12 24.03
N GLU A 139 9.93 15.47 22.98
CA GLU A 139 10.12 16.07 21.65
C GLU A 139 8.78 16.50 21.02
N LEU A 140 7.75 15.66 21.11
CA LEU A 140 6.41 15.98 20.60
C LEU A 140 5.74 17.11 21.37
N GLU A 141 5.93 17.18 22.68
CA GLU A 141 5.42 18.27 23.54
C GLU A 141 6.09 19.60 23.19
N GLN A 142 7.42 19.61 23.06
CA GLN A 142 8.17 20.78 22.61
C GLN A 142 7.72 21.23 21.21
N GLY A 143 7.46 20.28 20.32
CA GLY A 143 6.96 20.51 18.97
C GLY A 143 5.48 20.84 18.86
N LYS A 144 4.71 20.86 19.96
CA LYS A 144 3.24 21.00 19.99
C LYS A 144 2.50 19.99 19.08
N ALA A 145 3.08 18.81 18.94
CA ALA A 145 2.59 17.72 18.09
C ALA A 145 1.62 16.77 18.80
N ILE A 146 1.36 16.99 20.10
CA ILE A 146 0.36 16.27 20.88
C ILE A 146 -0.93 17.10 20.94
N ALA A 147 -2.03 16.51 20.52
CA ALA A 147 -3.36 17.11 20.60
C ALA A 147 -4.27 16.25 21.49
N ASN A 148 -5.01 16.90 22.38
CA ASN A 148 -6.13 16.26 23.08
C ASN A 148 -7.40 16.53 22.27
N PHE A 149 -8.17 15.48 22.00
CA PHE A 149 -9.45 15.61 21.32
C PHE A 149 -10.42 16.43 22.18
N VAL A 150 -11.19 17.29 21.51
CA VAL A 150 -12.24 18.10 22.15
C VAL A 150 -13.58 17.40 21.90
N PRO A 151 -14.24 16.87 22.95
CA PRO A 151 -15.48 16.12 22.78
C PRO A 151 -16.62 16.98 22.24
N ASN A 152 -17.44 16.39 21.38
CA ASN A 152 -18.75 16.93 21.01
C ASN A 152 -19.83 16.07 21.67
N VAL A 153 -20.50 16.63 22.70
CA VAL A 153 -21.47 15.90 23.54
C VAL A 153 -22.66 15.36 22.73
N GLU A 154 -22.98 15.95 21.59
CA GLU A 154 -24.08 15.51 20.72
C GLU A 154 -23.69 14.37 19.78
N ALA A 155 -22.38 14.12 19.60
CA ALA A 155 -21.89 13.09 18.70
C ALA A 155 -21.71 11.75 19.43
N PRO A 156 -21.91 10.61 18.73
CA PRO A 156 -21.72 9.29 19.33
C PRO A 156 -20.30 9.07 19.87
N ALA A 157 -20.21 8.53 21.08
CA ALA A 157 -18.98 7.99 21.64
C ALA A 157 -18.65 6.63 21.01
N PHE A 158 -17.41 6.18 21.17
CA PHE A 158 -16.94 4.88 20.69
C PHE A 158 -17.70 3.72 21.36
N TRP A 159 -17.89 3.82 22.69
CA TRP A 159 -18.79 2.96 23.45
C TRP A 159 -19.49 3.74 24.58
N SER A 160 -20.48 3.11 25.23
CA SER A 160 -21.27 3.76 26.26
C SER A 160 -20.56 3.84 27.62
N GLN A 161 -21.10 4.63 28.55
CA GLN A 161 -20.65 4.65 29.95
C GLN A 161 -20.87 3.30 30.66
N ALA A 162 -21.87 2.52 30.25
CA ALA A 162 -22.09 1.17 30.77
C ALA A 162 -20.99 0.21 30.31
N ASP A 163 -20.61 0.29 29.03
CA ASP A 163 -19.47 -0.47 28.47
C ASP A 163 -18.17 -0.07 29.16
N GLN A 164 -17.98 1.23 29.44
CA GLN A 164 -16.84 1.71 30.21
C GLN A 164 -16.80 1.14 31.64
N ALA A 165 -17.95 0.98 32.29
CA ALA A 165 -18.03 0.36 33.62
C ALA A 165 -17.62 -1.12 33.56
N HIS A 166 -18.01 -1.85 32.51
CA HIS A 166 -17.54 -3.22 32.27
C HIS A 166 -16.04 -3.27 32.00
N ALA A 167 -15.52 -2.39 31.12
CA ALA A 167 -14.10 -2.31 30.79
C ALA A 167 -13.23 -2.07 32.04
N ASN A 168 -13.67 -1.18 32.94
CA ASN A 168 -12.96 -0.89 34.20
C ASN A 168 -12.81 -2.12 35.13
N GLY A 169 -13.65 -3.15 34.98
CA GLY A 169 -13.57 -4.40 35.74
C GLY A 169 -12.59 -5.42 35.17
N ILE A 170 -12.00 -5.17 34.00
CA ILE A 170 -11.12 -6.11 33.32
C ILE A 170 -9.69 -5.99 33.86
N LEU A 171 -9.15 -7.12 34.32
CA LEU A 171 -7.83 -7.19 34.96
C LEU A 171 -6.73 -7.82 34.09
N VAL A 172 -7.08 -8.29 32.90
CA VAL A 172 -6.17 -9.03 32.01
C VAL A 172 -6.23 -8.43 30.61
N GLU A 173 -5.08 -8.09 30.03
CA GLU A 173 -4.98 -7.44 28.71
C GLU A 173 -5.65 -8.25 27.60
N LYS A 174 -5.45 -9.58 27.58
CA LYS A 174 -6.11 -10.47 26.60
C LYS A 174 -7.64 -10.45 26.70
N ALA A 175 -8.17 -10.38 27.92
CA ALA A 175 -9.61 -10.26 28.14
C ALA A 175 -10.13 -8.89 27.69
N PHE A 176 -9.31 -7.84 27.85
CA PHE A 176 -9.64 -6.50 27.37
C PHE A 176 -9.67 -6.45 25.84
N VAL A 177 -8.68 -7.02 25.17
CA VAL A 177 -8.66 -7.15 23.70
C VAL A 177 -9.91 -7.88 23.22
N ALA A 178 -10.25 -9.03 23.82
CA ALA A 178 -11.47 -9.76 23.46
C ALA A 178 -12.77 -8.95 23.69
N PHE A 179 -12.80 -8.12 24.73
CA PHE A 179 -13.94 -7.23 25.02
C PHE A 179 -14.07 -6.09 24.00
N ILE A 180 -12.97 -5.46 23.58
CA ILE A 180 -13.01 -4.31 22.66
C ILE A 180 -13.14 -4.70 21.19
N THR A 181 -12.67 -5.90 20.79
CA THR A 181 -12.68 -6.32 19.38
C THR A 181 -14.04 -6.15 18.68
N PRO A 182 -15.19 -6.53 19.27
CA PRO A 182 -16.49 -6.32 18.61
C PRO A 182 -16.78 -4.84 18.30
N PHE A 183 -16.29 -3.90 19.12
CA PHE A 183 -16.43 -2.47 18.85
C PHE A 183 -15.51 -2.01 17.73
N PHE A 184 -14.27 -2.55 17.65
CA PHE A 184 -13.40 -2.31 16.50
C PHE A 184 -14.02 -2.81 15.21
N ASP A 185 -14.52 -4.04 15.19
CA ASP A 185 -15.11 -4.63 13.98
C ASP A 185 -16.34 -3.84 13.51
N ALA A 186 -17.18 -3.38 14.45
CA ALA A 186 -18.33 -2.54 14.12
C ALA A 186 -17.95 -1.19 13.47
N VAL A 187 -16.81 -0.60 13.86
CA VAL A 187 -16.33 0.66 13.26
C VAL A 187 -15.59 0.40 11.96
N LEU A 188 -14.76 -0.63 11.91
CA LEU A 188 -13.95 -0.98 10.74
C LEU A 188 -14.80 -1.49 9.58
N ALA A 189 -15.94 -2.16 9.86
CA ALA A 189 -16.89 -2.60 8.85
C ALA A 189 -17.45 -1.45 7.99
N ASN A 190 -17.54 -0.23 8.53
CA ASN A 190 -17.96 0.95 7.75
C ASN A 190 -16.95 1.35 6.67
N CYS A 191 -15.72 0.86 6.76
CA CYS A 191 -14.60 1.19 5.90
C CYS A 191 -14.03 -0.04 5.17
N ASP A 192 -14.78 -1.15 5.11
CA ASP A 192 -14.36 -2.44 4.56
C ASP A 192 -13.06 -2.99 5.19
N MET A 193 -12.77 -2.61 6.43
CA MET A 193 -11.62 -3.07 7.19
C MET A 193 -12.02 -4.10 8.25
N VAL A 194 -11.05 -4.87 8.70
CA VAL A 194 -11.16 -5.85 9.76
C VAL A 194 -10.05 -5.67 10.77
N PHE A 195 -10.32 -5.95 12.04
CA PHE A 195 -9.28 -6.06 13.06
C PHE A 195 -8.77 -7.50 13.09
N VAL A 196 -7.47 -7.68 12.87
CA VAL A 196 -6.83 -8.99 12.91
C VAL A 196 -6.00 -9.10 14.18
N ASN A 197 -6.35 -10.05 15.05
CA ASN A 197 -5.59 -10.32 16.25
C ASN A 197 -4.31 -11.10 15.90
N SER A 198 -3.16 -10.59 16.33
CA SER A 198 -1.85 -11.14 16.01
C SER A 198 -0.95 -11.36 17.23
N ASP A 199 -1.47 -11.26 18.46
CA ASP A 199 -0.69 -11.38 19.71
C ASP A 199 0.15 -12.68 19.77
N GLN A 200 -0.33 -13.76 19.15
CA GLN A 200 0.37 -15.05 19.12
C GLN A 200 1.26 -15.27 17.89
N VAL A 201 1.27 -14.33 16.94
CA VAL A 201 1.99 -14.45 15.67
C VAL A 201 3.15 -13.46 15.63
N ALA A 202 4.37 -13.98 15.59
CA ALA A 202 5.59 -13.16 15.55
C ALA A 202 5.93 -12.74 14.12
N TRP A 203 5.12 -11.86 13.55
CA TRP A 203 5.19 -11.48 12.13
C TRP A 203 6.12 -10.27 11.84
N MET A 204 6.58 -9.54 12.86
CA MET A 204 7.48 -8.39 12.68
C MET A 204 8.94 -8.73 13.00
N HIS A 205 9.81 -8.65 11.99
CA HIS A 205 11.22 -8.98 12.11
C HIS A 205 12.05 -7.91 12.85
N GLN A 206 13.06 -8.35 13.61
CA GLN A 206 13.95 -7.45 14.36
C GLN A 206 15.34 -7.24 13.74
N GLY A 207 15.69 -7.89 12.63
CA GLY A 207 17.02 -7.83 12.04
C GLY A 207 17.04 -8.30 10.57
N PRO A 208 18.22 -8.41 9.94
CA PRO A 208 18.34 -8.95 8.59
C PRO A 208 17.71 -10.35 8.50
N PRO A 209 17.23 -10.77 7.30
CA PRO A 209 16.32 -11.89 7.14
C PRO A 209 16.99 -13.22 7.49
N LEU A 210 16.94 -13.59 8.77
CA LEU A 210 17.25 -14.92 9.25
C LEU A 210 15.94 -15.66 9.58
N PRO A 211 15.88 -16.97 9.33
CA PRO A 211 14.66 -17.74 9.52
C PRO A 211 14.33 -17.82 11.01
N ARG A 212 13.21 -17.17 11.39
CA ARG A 212 12.51 -17.29 12.68
C ARG A 212 13.43 -17.18 13.90
N SER A 213 13.82 -15.95 14.26
CA SER A 213 14.36 -15.69 15.59
C SER A 213 13.23 -15.56 16.61
N SER A 214 13.46 -16.06 17.82
CA SER A 214 12.64 -15.81 19.02
C SER A 214 12.56 -14.33 19.43
N THR A 215 13.20 -13.45 18.64
CA THR A 215 13.25 -12.01 18.87
C THR A 215 12.16 -11.25 18.14
N ASN A 216 11.49 -11.83 17.12
CA ASN A 216 10.42 -11.16 16.37
C ASN A 216 9.38 -10.47 17.27
N LEU A 217 9.00 -9.24 16.90
CA LEU A 217 8.00 -8.44 17.61
C LEU A 217 6.59 -8.97 17.34
N LYS A 218 5.73 -8.82 18.35
CA LYS A 218 4.35 -9.30 18.39
C LYS A 218 3.43 -8.14 18.77
N PRO A 219 3.04 -7.29 17.82
CA PRO A 219 1.94 -6.37 18.05
C PRO A 219 0.68 -7.15 18.40
N ILE A 220 -0.17 -6.57 19.23
CA ILE A 220 -1.44 -7.18 19.65
C ILE A 220 -2.36 -7.47 18.46
N GLY A 221 -2.40 -6.54 17.52
CA GLY A 221 -3.16 -6.71 16.28
C GLY A 221 -2.88 -5.61 15.29
N PHE A 222 -3.64 -5.64 14.21
CA PHE A 222 -3.62 -4.61 13.19
C PHE A 222 -4.98 -4.52 12.51
N ALA A 223 -5.32 -3.34 12.00
CA ALA A 223 -6.44 -3.18 11.10
C ALA A 223 -5.94 -3.20 9.65
N THR A 224 -6.64 -3.93 8.81
CA THR A 224 -6.36 -4.00 7.36
C THR A 224 -7.65 -4.31 6.60
N TYR A 225 -7.61 -4.29 5.28
CA TYR A 225 -8.74 -4.70 4.45
C TYR A 225 -8.96 -6.23 4.52
N CYS A 226 -10.19 -6.70 4.44
CA CYS A 226 -10.56 -8.11 4.70
C CYS A 226 -9.79 -9.16 3.87
N GLY A 227 -9.31 -8.77 2.68
CA GLY A 227 -8.48 -9.63 1.83
C GLY A 227 -6.97 -9.57 2.05
N MET A 228 -6.47 -8.67 2.91
CA MET A 228 -5.04 -8.27 3.01
C MET A 228 -4.32 -8.84 4.24
N TYR A 229 -4.77 -9.98 4.74
CA TYR A 229 -4.09 -10.74 5.79
C TYR A 229 -4.15 -12.24 5.49
N HIS A 230 -3.29 -13.03 6.12
CA HIS A 230 -3.35 -14.48 6.09
C HIS A 230 -3.93 -15.00 7.40
N ALA A 231 -5.11 -15.62 7.33
CA ALA A 231 -5.76 -16.19 8.48
C ALA A 231 -4.93 -17.31 9.11
N THR A 232 -4.88 -17.32 10.43
CA THR A 232 -4.32 -18.41 11.25
C THR A 232 -5.41 -19.00 12.14
N ALA A 233 -5.20 -20.21 12.64
CA ALA A 233 -6.11 -20.80 13.61
C ALA A 233 -6.22 -19.93 14.87
N ALA A 234 -7.41 -19.89 15.46
CA ALA A 234 -7.62 -19.23 16.74
C ALA A 234 -6.69 -19.83 17.82
N PRO A 235 -6.07 -18.99 18.66
CA PRO A 235 -5.17 -19.47 19.69
C PRO A 235 -5.92 -20.23 20.80
N MET A 236 -5.31 -21.31 21.30
CA MET A 236 -5.77 -22.00 22.51
C MET A 236 -5.36 -21.21 23.76
N ASP A 237 -6.01 -20.09 24.01
CA ASP A 237 -5.66 -19.15 25.09
C ASP A 237 -6.68 -19.08 26.23
N HIS A 238 -7.70 -19.94 26.21
CA HIS A 238 -8.72 -20.09 27.26
C HIS A 238 -9.40 -18.77 27.68
N VAL A 239 -9.46 -17.77 26.80
CA VAL A 239 -10.13 -16.50 27.08
C VAL A 239 -11.64 -16.72 27.12
N HIS A 240 -12.20 -16.88 28.33
CA HIS A 240 -13.62 -17.14 28.58
C HIS A 240 -14.58 -16.03 28.09
N TYR A 241 -14.06 -14.84 27.79
CA TYR A 241 -14.86 -13.67 27.44
C TYR A 241 -15.08 -13.48 25.93
N ARG A 242 -14.57 -14.38 25.07
CA ARG A 242 -14.91 -14.29 23.65
C ARG A 242 -16.41 -14.61 23.47
N PRO A 243 -17.24 -13.66 23.00
CA PRO A 243 -18.64 -13.96 22.76
C PRO A 243 -18.72 -15.08 21.72
N SER A 244 -19.47 -16.16 22.01
CA SER A 244 -19.61 -17.31 21.10
C SER A 244 -20.22 -16.96 19.75
N GLU A 245 -20.92 -15.83 19.68
CA GLU A 245 -21.59 -15.32 18.48
C GLU A 245 -20.71 -14.38 17.65
N HIS A 246 -19.53 -13.96 18.16
CA HIS A 246 -18.62 -13.05 17.45
C HIS A 246 -17.49 -13.83 16.78
N ALA A 247 -17.35 -13.66 15.47
CA ALA A 247 -16.25 -14.27 14.71
C ALA A 247 -14.99 -13.41 14.82
N PHE A 248 -13.98 -13.89 15.55
CA PHE A 248 -12.69 -13.22 15.70
C PHE A 248 -11.74 -13.62 14.57
N GLN A 249 -11.08 -12.64 13.95
CA GLN A 249 -10.02 -12.85 12.97
C GLN A 249 -8.66 -12.94 13.66
N PHE A 250 -7.87 -13.93 13.24
CA PHE A 250 -6.49 -14.13 13.69
C PHE A 250 -5.59 -14.27 12.47
N GLY A 251 -4.38 -13.70 12.51
CA GLY A 251 -3.48 -13.81 11.37
C GLY A 251 -2.26 -12.92 11.39
N GLU A 252 -1.59 -12.87 10.24
CA GLU A 252 -0.49 -11.96 9.93
C GLU A 252 -0.82 -11.13 8.69
N PRO A 253 -0.27 -9.90 8.57
CA PRO A 253 -0.57 -9.04 7.44
C PRO A 253 0.09 -9.56 6.16
N GLU A 254 -0.54 -9.26 5.01
CA GLU A 254 0.09 -9.46 3.71
C GLU A 254 1.35 -8.57 3.60
N LYS A 255 2.51 -9.19 3.38
CA LYS A 255 3.82 -8.52 3.41
C LYS A 255 3.92 -7.38 2.41
N GLN A 256 3.32 -7.56 1.23
CA GLN A 256 3.33 -6.53 0.18
C GLN A 256 2.42 -5.32 0.50
N TRP A 257 1.58 -5.44 1.52
CA TRP A 257 0.63 -4.41 1.97
C TRP A 257 0.90 -3.90 3.38
N MET A 258 2.08 -4.22 3.95
CA MET A 258 2.48 -3.72 5.28
C MET A 258 2.45 -2.19 5.39
N GLY A 259 2.63 -1.46 4.29
CA GLY A 259 2.53 0.01 4.24
C GLY A 259 1.12 0.56 4.52
N TYR A 260 0.09 -0.28 4.51
CA TYR A 260 -1.32 0.11 4.60
C TYR A 260 -2.02 -0.47 5.84
N VAL A 261 -1.27 -1.09 6.76
CA VAL A 261 -1.82 -1.58 8.03
C VAL A 261 -1.84 -0.45 9.05
N VAL A 262 -2.87 -0.42 9.89
CA VAL A 262 -2.88 0.38 11.11
C VAL A 262 -2.52 -0.54 12.26
N LEU A 263 -1.44 -0.26 12.98
CA LEU A 263 -1.00 -1.06 14.12
C LEU A 263 -1.88 -0.85 15.33
N PHE A 264 -2.11 -1.90 16.11
CA PHE A 264 -2.88 -1.83 17.34
C PHE A 264 -2.06 -2.40 18.49
N GLU A 265 -1.95 -1.63 19.56
CA GLU A 265 -1.26 -2.04 20.78
C GLU A 265 -2.15 -1.76 22.00
N SER A 266 -2.37 -2.78 22.81
CA SER A 266 -3.28 -2.75 23.95
C SER A 266 -2.48 -2.72 25.24
N LYS A 267 -2.91 -1.95 26.24
CA LYS A 267 -2.42 -2.05 27.62
C LYS A 267 -3.58 -1.89 28.58
N LEU A 268 -3.45 -2.33 29.83
CA LEU A 268 -4.45 -1.96 30.86
C LEU A 268 -4.32 -0.49 31.29
N ARG A 269 -3.13 0.08 31.10
CA ARG A 269 -2.82 1.49 31.30
C ARG A 269 -1.69 1.90 30.37
N ILE A 270 -1.87 2.99 29.63
CA ILE A 270 -0.80 3.54 28.80
C ILE A 270 0.33 4.06 29.69
N THR A 271 1.56 3.70 29.33
CA THR A 271 2.81 4.11 29.99
C THR A 271 3.82 4.56 28.94
N ASP A 272 4.88 5.25 29.36
CA ASP A 272 5.98 5.64 28.46
C ASP A 272 6.62 4.41 27.80
N ALA A 273 6.70 3.28 28.52
CA ALA A 273 7.20 2.03 27.96
C ALA A 273 6.30 1.52 26.82
N ALA A 274 4.98 1.57 27.01
CA ALA A 274 4.03 1.17 25.96
C ALA A 274 4.12 2.08 24.73
N PHE A 275 4.25 3.39 24.95
CA PHE A 275 4.44 4.31 23.83
C PHE A 275 5.76 4.08 23.10
N GLY A 276 6.87 3.91 23.82
CA GLY A 276 8.16 3.60 23.20
C GLY A 276 8.19 2.27 22.45
N GLN A 277 7.42 1.28 22.90
CA GLN A 277 7.22 0.03 22.17
C GLN A 277 6.52 0.27 20.81
N VAL A 278 5.47 1.09 20.79
CA VAL A 278 4.78 1.47 19.53
C VAL A 278 5.71 2.27 18.61
N VAL A 279 6.53 3.17 19.15
CA VAL A 279 7.56 3.87 18.37
C VAL A 279 8.47 2.84 17.69
N LYS A 280 8.99 1.85 18.43
CA LYS A 280 9.82 0.78 17.83
C LYS A 280 9.12 0.00 16.73
N TYR A 281 7.81 -0.23 16.83
CA TYR A 281 7.04 -0.88 15.77
C TYR A 281 6.98 -0.02 14.51
N LEU A 282 6.63 1.25 14.66
CA LEU A 282 6.51 2.20 13.55
C LEU A 282 7.85 2.39 12.82
N LEU A 283 8.95 2.53 13.58
CA LEU A 283 10.31 2.61 13.04
C LEU A 283 10.66 1.44 12.11
N ARG A 284 10.20 0.24 12.46
CA ARG A 284 10.57 -1.01 11.75
C ARG A 284 9.66 -1.32 10.58
N LEU A 285 8.37 -1.03 10.72
CA LEU A 285 7.40 -1.33 9.66
C LEU A 285 7.37 -0.29 8.55
N PHE A 286 7.63 0.97 8.88
CA PHE A 286 7.50 2.07 7.94
C PHE A 286 8.83 2.84 7.77
N PRO A 287 9.96 2.17 7.45
CA PRO A 287 11.27 2.82 7.43
C PRO A 287 11.39 3.91 6.36
N THR A 288 10.54 3.86 5.33
CA THR A 288 10.60 4.76 4.17
C THR A 288 9.30 5.54 3.90
N GLY A 289 8.24 5.30 4.68
CA GLY A 289 6.90 5.83 4.39
C GLY A 289 6.12 6.27 5.63
N PHE A 290 4.82 6.53 5.45
CA PHE A 290 3.92 6.85 6.56
C PHE A 290 3.52 5.59 7.32
N GLY A 291 3.36 5.73 8.63
CA GLY A 291 2.86 4.69 9.51
C GLY A 291 1.75 5.21 10.41
N SER A 292 0.80 4.33 10.73
CA SER A 292 -0.31 4.63 11.65
C SER A 292 -0.37 3.58 12.75
N ALA A 293 -0.57 4.01 13.98
CA ALA A 293 -0.80 3.13 15.11
C ALA A 293 -1.88 3.67 16.06
N VAL A 294 -2.58 2.75 16.70
CA VAL A 294 -3.51 2.97 17.80
C VAL A 294 -2.92 2.34 19.05
N LEU A 295 -2.50 3.16 20.00
CA LEU A 295 -2.14 2.71 21.35
C LEU A 295 -3.32 2.95 22.27
N PHE A 296 -3.81 1.93 22.95
CA PHE A 296 -5.03 2.06 23.73
C PHE A 296 -5.00 1.34 25.07
N ASP A 297 -5.82 1.85 26.01
CA ASP A 297 -6.08 1.22 27.30
C ASP A 297 -7.55 1.22 27.67
N LEU A 298 -7.87 0.87 28.92
CA LEU A 298 -9.24 0.76 29.41
C LEU A 298 -10.05 2.06 29.26
N ARG A 299 -9.40 3.23 29.19
CA ARG A 299 -10.09 4.54 29.25
C ARG A 299 -9.90 5.37 27.98
N SER A 300 -8.77 5.19 27.30
CA SER A 300 -8.33 6.09 26.25
C SER A 300 -7.66 5.37 25.10
N PHE A 301 -7.57 6.10 23.98
CA PHE A 301 -6.78 5.69 22.82
C PHE A 301 -5.99 6.87 22.29
N TRP A 302 -4.82 6.56 21.75
CA TRP A 302 -3.87 7.48 21.16
C TRP A 302 -3.71 7.10 19.69
N LEU A 303 -4.08 8.01 18.80
CA LEU A 303 -3.88 7.91 17.37
C LEU A 303 -2.52 8.49 17.03
N ILE A 304 -1.62 7.67 16.49
CA ILE A 304 -0.21 7.99 16.29
C ILE A 304 0.09 7.91 14.81
N THR A 305 0.61 8.99 14.24
CA THR A 305 1.11 9.01 12.86
C THR A 305 2.61 9.20 12.85
N SER A 306 3.32 8.42 12.02
CA SER A 306 4.75 8.56 11.78
C SER A 306 5.07 8.75 10.32
N PHE A 307 6.26 9.27 10.04
CA PHE A 307 6.88 9.22 8.72
C PHE A 307 8.33 8.81 8.87
N LYS A 308 8.72 7.73 8.19
CA LYS A 308 10.01 7.08 8.37
C LYS A 308 10.24 6.79 9.86
N THR A 309 11.31 7.35 10.42
CA THR A 309 11.70 7.13 11.80
C THR A 309 11.11 8.13 12.80
N VAL A 310 10.27 9.07 12.35
CA VAL A 310 9.84 10.20 13.17
C VAL A 310 8.35 10.10 13.48
N ILE A 311 7.98 10.24 14.75
CA ILE A 311 6.58 10.41 15.14
C ILE A 311 6.17 11.85 14.83
N LEU A 312 5.11 12.02 14.05
CA LEU A 312 4.64 13.33 13.61
C LEU A 312 3.60 13.92 14.53
N HIS A 313 2.61 13.12 14.90
CA HIS A 313 1.46 13.57 15.68
C HIS A 313 0.94 12.45 16.58
N VAL A 314 0.47 12.86 17.75
CA VAL A 314 -0.27 12.00 18.68
C VAL A 314 -1.56 12.71 19.06
N LYS A 315 -2.69 12.11 18.72
CA LYS A 315 -4.02 12.61 19.12
C LYS A 315 -4.63 11.69 20.16
N LYS A 316 -4.89 12.22 21.35
CA LYS A 316 -5.39 11.48 22.52
C LYS A 316 -6.89 11.73 22.71
N ALA A 317 -7.67 10.69 22.97
CA ALA A 317 -9.10 10.78 23.26
C ALA A 317 -9.55 9.69 24.24
N ASN A 318 -10.67 9.89 24.95
CA ASN A 318 -11.30 8.84 25.74
C ASN A 318 -12.37 8.11 24.93
N TRP A 319 -12.61 6.84 25.25
CA TRP A 319 -13.61 6.04 24.55
C TRP A 319 -15.03 6.60 24.68
N VAL A 320 -15.36 7.11 25.87
CA VAL A 320 -16.68 7.65 26.20
C VAL A 320 -16.90 9.10 25.76
N ASP A 321 -15.87 9.76 25.19
CA ASP A 321 -16.00 11.13 24.72
C ASP A 321 -16.91 11.20 23.50
N GLY A 322 -17.88 12.11 23.48
CA GLY A 322 -18.75 12.29 22.32
C GLY A 322 -17.96 12.67 21.07
N GLY A 323 -18.19 11.96 19.97
CA GLY A 323 -17.46 12.09 18.70
C GLY A 323 -16.19 11.24 18.59
N SER A 324 -15.81 10.50 19.63
CA SER A 324 -14.62 9.62 19.60
C SER A 324 -14.75 8.49 18.58
N LYS A 325 -15.97 8.00 18.30
CA LYS A 325 -16.23 6.99 17.26
C LYS A 325 -15.82 7.49 15.88
N ALA A 326 -16.35 8.65 15.48
CA ALA A 326 -16.04 9.26 14.19
C ALA A 326 -14.56 9.65 14.07
N LEU A 327 -13.95 10.09 15.17
CA LEU A 327 -12.52 10.35 15.21
C LEU A 327 -11.71 9.09 14.89
N PHE A 328 -12.03 7.98 15.54
CA PHE A 328 -11.35 6.70 15.32
C PHE A 328 -11.55 6.21 13.89
N GLU A 329 -12.80 6.22 13.41
CA GLU A 329 -13.18 5.82 12.06
C GLU A 329 -12.40 6.61 10.99
N SER A 330 -12.35 7.94 11.13
CA SER A 330 -11.65 8.82 10.20
C SER A 330 -10.14 8.58 10.13
N PHE A 331 -9.54 8.04 11.20
CA PHE A 331 -8.12 7.75 11.26
C PHE A 331 -7.77 6.45 10.56
N VAL A 332 -8.62 5.43 10.68
CA VAL A 332 -8.38 4.12 10.05
C VAL A 332 -8.76 4.10 8.57
N SER A 333 -9.69 4.95 8.13
CA SER A 333 -10.29 4.92 6.79
C SER A 333 -9.45 5.53 5.65
N ASP A 334 -8.26 6.08 5.91
CA ASP A 334 -7.45 6.80 4.91
C ASP A 334 -6.65 5.87 3.97
N GLN A 335 -7.34 5.12 3.11
CA GLN A 335 -6.71 4.12 2.22
C GLN A 335 -7.19 4.25 0.76
N THR A 336 -6.49 5.06 -0.05
CA THR A 336 -6.84 5.38 -1.44
C THR A 336 -7.01 4.15 -2.35
N TRP A 337 -6.20 3.11 -2.17
CA TRP A 337 -6.30 1.87 -2.94
C TRP A 337 -7.54 1.04 -2.60
N MET A 338 -8.01 1.10 -1.36
CA MET A 338 -9.17 0.32 -0.93
C MET A 338 -10.45 0.87 -1.53
N HIS A 339 -10.57 2.19 -1.65
CA HIS A 339 -11.72 2.81 -2.31
C HIS A 339 -11.85 2.38 -3.78
N ARG A 340 -10.72 2.27 -4.50
CA ARG A 340 -10.69 1.76 -5.88
C ARG A 340 -11.13 0.29 -5.94
N LEU A 341 -10.62 -0.54 -5.03
CA LEU A 341 -10.99 -1.95 -4.96
C LEU A 341 -12.48 -2.14 -4.67
N THR A 342 -13.03 -1.44 -3.66
CA THR A 342 -14.46 -1.46 -3.33
C THR A 342 -15.30 -0.99 -4.52
N THR A 343 -14.91 0.10 -5.19
CA THR A 343 -15.62 0.62 -6.36
C THR A 343 -15.64 -0.39 -7.51
N ALA A 344 -14.50 -1.02 -7.81
CA ALA A 344 -14.41 -2.06 -8.83
C ALA A 344 -15.27 -3.28 -8.48
N CYS A 345 -15.24 -3.72 -7.22
CA CYS A 345 -16.03 -4.86 -6.74
C CYS A 345 -17.54 -4.61 -6.87
N LEU A 346 -18.00 -3.41 -6.50
CA LEU A 346 -19.39 -2.99 -6.66
C LEU A 346 -19.81 -2.98 -8.15
N ALA A 347 -18.97 -2.42 -9.02
CA ALA A 347 -19.26 -2.34 -10.45
C ALA A 347 -19.33 -3.72 -11.14
N LEU A 348 -18.53 -4.68 -10.67
CA LEU A 348 -18.43 -6.02 -11.24
C LEU A 348 -19.31 -7.08 -10.54
N GLY A 349 -20.00 -6.71 -9.46
CA GLY A 349 -20.85 -7.63 -8.70
C GLY A 349 -20.05 -8.77 -8.04
N VAL A 350 -18.84 -8.45 -7.56
CA VAL A 350 -17.94 -9.39 -6.86
C VAL A 350 -17.65 -8.89 -5.44
N ASP A 351 -17.21 -9.79 -4.56
CA ASP A 351 -16.65 -9.46 -3.25
C ASP A 351 -15.22 -9.99 -3.16
N VAL A 352 -14.34 -9.25 -2.50
CA VAL A 352 -12.99 -9.75 -2.21
C VAL A 352 -13.09 -10.91 -1.23
N MET A 353 -12.36 -11.99 -1.49
CA MET A 353 -12.36 -13.13 -0.57
C MET A 353 -11.77 -12.74 0.78
N GLU A 354 -12.34 -13.27 1.86
CA GLU A 354 -11.77 -13.09 3.20
C GLU A 354 -10.45 -13.84 3.32
N SER A 355 -9.40 -13.14 3.76
CA SER A 355 -8.04 -13.65 3.95
C SER A 355 -7.35 -14.18 2.68
N GLY A 356 -6.10 -13.77 2.47
CA GLY A 356 -5.23 -14.29 1.41
C GLY A 356 -5.76 -14.01 0.02
N ALA A 357 -6.49 -12.90 -0.15
CA ALA A 357 -7.05 -12.54 -1.44
C ALA A 357 -6.02 -11.86 -2.34
N PHE A 358 -5.01 -11.21 -1.80
CA PHE A 358 -3.99 -10.60 -2.64
C PHE A 358 -3.16 -11.67 -3.38
N LEU A 359 -3.22 -11.65 -4.70
CA LEU A 359 -2.53 -12.62 -5.56
C LEU A 359 -1.18 -12.10 -6.06
N GLY A 360 -1.01 -10.78 -6.12
CA GLY A 360 0.26 -10.16 -6.49
C GLY A 360 0.12 -8.75 -7.05
N ARG A 361 1.27 -8.12 -7.28
CA ARG A 361 1.39 -6.79 -7.89
C ARG A 361 2.33 -6.88 -9.09
N GLY A 362 1.86 -6.37 -10.23
CA GLY A 362 2.70 -6.11 -11.39
C GLY A 362 3.31 -4.71 -11.35
N ALA A 363 3.91 -4.28 -12.46
CA ALA A 363 4.44 -2.92 -12.58
C ALA A 363 3.34 -1.86 -12.36
N HIS A 364 2.14 -2.12 -12.89
CA HIS A 364 1.06 -1.15 -13.03
C HIS A 364 -0.24 -1.54 -12.32
N GLY A 365 -0.39 -2.80 -11.93
CA GLY A 365 -1.64 -3.34 -11.40
C GLY A 365 -1.47 -4.18 -10.14
N ARG A 366 -2.59 -4.43 -9.48
CA ARG A 366 -2.73 -5.33 -8.33
C ARG A 366 -3.77 -6.38 -8.66
N VAL A 367 -3.55 -7.61 -8.23
CA VAL A 367 -4.42 -8.73 -8.52
C VAL A 367 -4.99 -9.27 -7.22
N PHE A 368 -6.32 -9.45 -7.20
CA PHE A 368 -7.06 -9.91 -6.03
C PHE A 368 -7.92 -11.11 -6.38
N LYS A 369 -8.04 -12.06 -5.46
CA LYS A 369 -8.99 -13.15 -5.51
C LYS A 369 -10.35 -12.65 -5.06
N VAL A 370 -11.34 -12.78 -5.92
CA VAL A 370 -12.70 -12.31 -5.67
C VAL A 370 -13.70 -13.45 -5.90
N GLU A 371 -14.85 -13.34 -5.27
CA GLU A 371 -15.98 -14.24 -5.45
C GLU A 371 -17.14 -13.47 -6.11
N ARG A 372 -17.68 -13.99 -7.20
CA ARG A 372 -18.85 -13.41 -7.84
C ARG A 372 -20.11 -13.67 -7.00
N LYS A 373 -20.90 -12.62 -6.76
CA LYS A 373 -22.12 -12.69 -5.94
C LYS A 373 -23.17 -13.64 -6.48
N ALA A 374 -23.31 -13.70 -7.80
CA ALA A 374 -24.38 -14.43 -8.48
C ALA A 374 -24.24 -15.96 -8.40
N ASP A 375 -23.02 -16.48 -8.57
CA ASP A 375 -22.74 -17.91 -8.76
C ASP A 375 -21.65 -18.46 -7.84
N LYS A 376 -21.08 -17.62 -6.96
CA LYS A 376 -19.98 -17.97 -6.06
C LYS A 376 -18.73 -18.45 -6.78
N LYS A 377 -18.57 -18.08 -8.06
CA LYS A 377 -17.37 -18.39 -8.84
C LYS A 377 -16.19 -17.55 -8.36
N VAL A 378 -15.06 -18.21 -8.15
CA VAL A 378 -13.79 -17.59 -7.76
C VAL A 378 -13.07 -17.08 -9.00
N LEU A 379 -12.68 -15.81 -8.99
CA LEU A 379 -12.06 -15.09 -10.11
C LEU A 379 -10.84 -14.29 -9.62
N ALA A 380 -9.96 -13.92 -10.55
CA ALA A 380 -8.89 -12.95 -10.32
C ALA A 380 -9.34 -11.58 -10.85
N LEU A 381 -9.36 -10.58 -9.97
CA LEU A 381 -9.59 -9.17 -10.29
C LEU A 381 -8.25 -8.46 -10.44
N LYS A 382 -7.89 -8.09 -11.67
CA LYS A 382 -6.76 -7.19 -11.93
C LYS A 382 -7.26 -5.75 -11.88
N LEU A 383 -6.64 -4.93 -11.05
CA LEU A 383 -6.98 -3.54 -10.77
C LEU A 383 -5.80 -2.64 -11.14
N VAL A 384 -6.03 -1.62 -11.96
CA VAL A 384 -5.02 -0.63 -12.35
C VAL A 384 -5.49 0.78 -12.04
N ASP A 385 -4.55 1.72 -11.96
CA ASP A 385 -4.86 3.14 -11.88
C ASP A 385 -5.21 3.76 -13.25
N SER A 386 -5.67 5.01 -13.23
CA SER A 386 -6.00 5.78 -14.44
C SER A 386 -4.83 5.88 -15.42
N SER A 387 -3.59 5.95 -14.93
CA SER A 387 -2.40 6.07 -15.78
C SER A 387 -2.08 4.80 -16.56
N SER A 388 -2.55 3.64 -16.08
CA SER A 388 -2.22 2.33 -16.65
C SER A 388 -3.42 1.63 -17.29
N THR A 389 -4.51 2.36 -17.52
CA THR A 389 -5.74 1.80 -18.10
C THR A 389 -5.51 1.27 -19.53
N SER A 390 -4.67 1.94 -20.33
CA SER A 390 -4.32 1.48 -21.68
C SER A 390 -3.59 0.15 -21.69
N ASP A 391 -2.77 -0.12 -20.68
CA ASP A 391 -2.04 -1.38 -20.58
C ASP A 391 -2.99 -2.54 -20.24
N LEU A 392 -3.99 -2.28 -19.39
CA LEU A 392 -5.02 -3.27 -19.07
C LEU A 392 -5.90 -3.60 -20.30
N TYR A 393 -6.19 -2.61 -21.16
CA TYR A 393 -6.89 -2.86 -22.43
C TYR A 393 -6.08 -3.76 -23.38
N ARG A 394 -4.77 -3.52 -23.49
CA ARG A 394 -3.88 -4.38 -24.31
C ARG A 394 -3.84 -5.81 -23.78
N GLU A 395 -3.78 -5.97 -22.47
CA GLU A 395 -3.81 -7.29 -21.85
C GLU A 395 -5.15 -8.00 -22.06
N GLU A 396 -6.29 -7.31 -21.89
CA GLU A 396 -7.62 -7.86 -22.21
C GLU A 396 -7.66 -8.40 -23.65
N LEU A 397 -7.18 -7.60 -24.61
CA LEU A 397 -7.14 -7.97 -26.01
C LEU A 397 -6.20 -9.17 -26.26
N ALA A 398 -5.01 -9.17 -25.66
CA ALA A 398 -4.06 -10.26 -25.76
C ALA A 398 -4.60 -11.58 -25.20
N LEU A 399 -5.25 -11.54 -24.03
CA LEU A 399 -5.89 -12.71 -23.41
C LEU A 399 -7.08 -13.21 -24.24
N THR A 400 -7.89 -12.30 -24.79
CA THR A 400 -9.02 -12.65 -25.67
C THR A 400 -8.54 -13.35 -26.94
N ASN A 401 -7.48 -12.83 -27.57
CA ASN A 401 -6.89 -13.44 -28.77
C ASN A 401 -6.27 -14.81 -28.48
N ALA A 402 -5.74 -15.01 -27.27
CA ALA A 402 -5.11 -16.24 -26.85
C ALA A 402 -6.09 -17.28 -26.26
N GLU A 403 -7.36 -16.94 -26.04
CA GLU A 403 -8.32 -17.78 -25.32
C GLU A 403 -8.44 -19.20 -25.93
N LEU A 404 -8.54 -19.29 -27.26
CA LEU A 404 -8.70 -20.56 -27.99
C LEU A 404 -7.47 -21.46 -27.94
N THR A 405 -6.33 -20.96 -27.46
CA THR A 405 -5.12 -21.79 -27.29
C THR A 405 -5.27 -22.79 -26.15
N GLY A 406 -6.09 -22.46 -25.13
CA GLY A 406 -6.19 -23.22 -23.89
C GLY A 406 -4.92 -23.20 -23.02
N LEU A 407 -3.95 -22.33 -23.35
CA LEU A 407 -2.64 -22.17 -22.70
C LEU A 407 -2.57 -20.93 -21.79
N THR A 408 -3.58 -20.07 -21.81
CA THR A 408 -3.65 -18.83 -21.03
C THR A 408 -4.82 -18.86 -20.07
N ALA A 409 -4.78 -17.98 -19.07
CA ALA A 409 -6.01 -17.55 -18.42
C ALA A 409 -6.91 -16.82 -19.43
N HIS A 410 -8.21 -16.73 -19.15
CA HIS A 410 -9.19 -16.08 -20.03
C HIS A 410 -9.95 -14.98 -19.30
N VAL A 411 -10.40 -14.00 -20.07
CA VAL A 411 -11.22 -12.90 -19.59
C VAL A 411 -12.63 -13.42 -19.35
N GLU A 412 -13.10 -13.30 -18.12
CA GLU A 412 -14.44 -13.73 -17.73
C GLU A 412 -15.49 -12.67 -18.08
N HIS A 413 -15.11 -11.40 -17.90
CA HIS A 413 -15.95 -10.25 -18.18
C HIS A 413 -15.05 -9.13 -18.68
N GLY A 414 -15.51 -8.41 -19.70
CA GLY A 414 -14.77 -7.29 -20.27
C GLY A 414 -14.43 -6.22 -19.24
N LEU A 415 -13.42 -5.42 -19.57
CA LEU A 415 -12.85 -4.37 -18.73
C LEU A 415 -13.92 -3.34 -18.30
N VAL A 416 -13.88 -2.96 -17.03
CA VAL A 416 -14.74 -1.92 -16.44
C VAL A 416 -13.90 -0.73 -15.99
N ASN A 417 -14.27 0.46 -16.46
CA ASN A 417 -13.71 1.72 -16.01
C ASN A 417 -14.49 2.27 -14.82
N PHE A 418 -13.79 2.93 -13.91
CA PHE A 418 -14.38 3.66 -12.79
C PHE A 418 -13.52 4.89 -12.45
N PRO A 419 -14.03 5.86 -11.66
CA PRO A 419 -13.23 7.00 -11.23
C PRO A 419 -11.92 6.56 -10.55
N GLY A 420 -10.78 6.91 -11.16
CA GLY A 420 -9.45 6.59 -10.65
C GLY A 420 -8.82 5.29 -11.16
N GLY A 421 -9.45 4.55 -12.08
CA GLY A 421 -8.82 3.37 -12.69
C GLY A 421 -9.71 2.46 -13.51
N ALA A 422 -9.20 1.25 -13.77
CA ALA A 422 -9.90 0.21 -14.50
C ALA A 422 -9.67 -1.16 -13.87
N ALA A 423 -10.58 -2.09 -14.14
CA ALA A 423 -10.51 -3.46 -13.63
C ALA A 423 -10.91 -4.50 -14.67
N LEU A 424 -10.31 -5.69 -14.57
CA LEU A 424 -10.52 -6.84 -15.45
C LEU A 424 -10.71 -8.11 -14.61
N LEU A 425 -11.70 -8.93 -14.94
CA LEU A 425 -11.90 -10.25 -14.32
C LEU A 425 -11.32 -11.35 -15.20
N VAL A 426 -10.47 -12.17 -14.60
CA VAL A 426 -9.73 -13.25 -15.25
C VAL A 426 -9.95 -14.55 -14.49
N THR A 427 -9.95 -15.67 -15.21
CA THR A 427 -10.11 -17.02 -14.67
C THR A 427 -9.22 -18.00 -15.44
N PRO A 428 -8.78 -19.10 -14.82
CA PRO A 428 -8.93 -19.49 -13.42
C PRO A 428 -7.97 -18.73 -12.47
N VAL A 429 -8.24 -18.79 -11.17
CA VAL A 429 -7.27 -18.42 -10.14
C VAL A 429 -6.35 -19.62 -9.87
N GLY A 430 -5.06 -19.45 -10.13
CA GLY A 430 -4.03 -20.45 -9.86
C GLY A 430 -3.02 -20.01 -8.81
N ALA A 431 -2.16 -20.93 -8.39
CA ALA A 431 -1.01 -20.62 -7.55
C ALA A 431 0.18 -20.18 -8.43
N PRO A 432 1.03 -19.24 -8.01
CA PRO A 432 2.25 -18.91 -8.73
C PRO A 432 3.12 -20.16 -8.91
N LEU A 433 3.70 -20.34 -10.10
CA LEU A 433 4.63 -21.43 -10.34
C LEU A 433 5.87 -21.28 -9.44
N PRO A 434 6.22 -22.28 -8.61
CA PRO A 434 7.47 -22.27 -7.86
C PRO A 434 8.67 -22.16 -8.79
N ARG A 435 9.80 -21.68 -8.26
CA ARG A 435 11.03 -21.63 -9.04
C ARG A 435 11.36 -23.04 -9.57
N PRO A 436 11.61 -23.22 -10.87
CA PRO A 436 12.03 -24.51 -11.40
C PRO A 436 13.36 -24.92 -10.78
N THR A 437 13.42 -26.14 -10.26
CA THR A 437 14.60 -26.75 -9.61
C THR A 437 15.11 -27.98 -10.36
N THR A 438 14.32 -28.51 -11.28
CA THR A 438 14.63 -29.69 -12.08
C THR A 438 14.67 -29.36 -13.57
N LEU A 439 15.41 -30.17 -14.34
CA LEU A 439 15.44 -30.06 -15.81
C LEU A 439 14.03 -30.17 -16.39
N GLN A 440 13.21 -31.09 -15.87
CA GLN A 440 11.87 -31.32 -16.40
C GLN A 440 10.96 -30.09 -16.22
N GLU A 441 11.06 -29.37 -15.10
CA GLU A 441 10.31 -28.12 -14.89
C GLU A 441 10.74 -27.03 -15.88
N VAL A 442 12.04 -26.91 -16.17
CA VAL A 442 12.55 -25.96 -17.17
C VAL A 442 12.07 -26.35 -18.58
N VAL A 443 12.14 -27.64 -18.93
CA VAL A 443 11.62 -28.16 -20.21
C VAL A 443 10.13 -27.88 -20.35
N ASN A 444 9.33 -28.10 -19.30
CA ASN A 444 7.88 -27.83 -19.32
C ASN A 444 7.58 -26.35 -19.59
N LEU A 445 8.38 -25.43 -19.05
CA LEU A 445 8.23 -23.99 -19.30
C LEU A 445 8.51 -23.61 -20.75
N PHE A 446 9.62 -24.10 -21.32
CA PHE A 446 9.93 -23.85 -22.74
C PHE A 446 8.94 -24.55 -23.68
N ASP A 447 8.44 -25.73 -23.30
CA ASP A 447 7.41 -26.40 -24.08
C ASP A 447 6.08 -25.63 -24.04
N LEU A 448 5.71 -25.06 -22.89
CA LEU A 448 4.53 -24.21 -22.76
C LEU A 448 4.65 -22.92 -23.62
N LEU A 449 5.85 -22.32 -23.68
CA LEU A 449 6.11 -21.17 -24.55
C LEU A 449 6.03 -21.56 -26.03
N ARG A 450 6.64 -22.70 -26.40
CA ARG A 450 6.61 -23.25 -27.75
C ARG A 450 5.19 -23.49 -28.23
N GLN A 451 4.35 -24.11 -27.41
CA GLN A 451 2.94 -24.36 -27.74
C GLN A 451 2.18 -23.05 -27.99
N LEU A 452 2.54 -21.96 -27.31
CA LEU A 452 1.95 -20.63 -27.53
C LEU A 452 2.36 -20.08 -28.91
N HIS A 453 3.66 -20.16 -29.23
CA HIS A 453 4.21 -19.74 -30.52
C HIS A 453 3.64 -20.54 -31.70
N GLU A 454 3.43 -21.86 -31.53
CA GLU A 454 2.77 -22.71 -32.54
C GLU A 454 1.33 -22.29 -32.85
N LYS A 455 0.67 -21.60 -31.91
CA LYS A 455 -0.67 -21.04 -32.08
C LYS A 455 -0.65 -19.61 -32.60
N ASN A 456 0.51 -19.11 -33.05
CA ASN A 456 0.73 -17.72 -33.46
C ASN A 456 0.35 -16.71 -32.37
N VAL A 457 0.69 -17.01 -31.12
CA VAL A 457 0.53 -16.08 -30.00
C VAL A 457 1.91 -15.82 -29.41
N ILE A 458 2.28 -14.54 -29.30
CA ILE A 458 3.46 -14.07 -28.58
C ILE A 458 3.03 -13.66 -27.18
N HIS A 459 3.86 -13.98 -26.17
CA HIS A 459 3.57 -13.56 -24.79
C HIS A 459 4.03 -12.12 -24.55
N GLY A 460 5.21 -11.74 -25.04
CA GLY A 460 5.81 -10.41 -24.88
C GLY A 460 6.51 -10.16 -23.52
N ASP A 461 6.15 -10.91 -22.48
CA ASP A 461 6.85 -10.92 -21.18
C ASP A 461 6.79 -12.32 -20.51
N PRO A 462 7.20 -13.40 -21.20
CA PRO A 462 7.11 -14.76 -20.66
C PRO A 462 8.17 -14.96 -19.58
N ARG A 463 7.75 -14.81 -18.32
CA ARG A 463 8.59 -15.01 -17.15
C ARG A 463 8.04 -16.17 -16.34
N ALA A 464 8.88 -16.88 -15.61
CA ALA A 464 8.40 -17.94 -14.72
C ALA A 464 7.32 -17.45 -13.71
N PRO A 465 7.40 -16.22 -13.14
CA PRO A 465 6.32 -15.64 -12.32
C PRO A 465 5.00 -15.35 -13.06
N ASN A 466 5.03 -15.27 -14.39
CA ASN A 466 3.85 -15.06 -15.24
C ASN A 466 3.20 -16.41 -15.64
N VAL A 467 3.53 -17.50 -14.93
CA VAL A 467 2.87 -18.81 -15.05
C VAL A 467 2.14 -19.14 -13.76
N ILE A 468 0.90 -19.57 -13.88
CA ILE A 468 0.10 -20.11 -12.77
C ILE A 468 -0.10 -21.61 -12.92
N VAL A 469 -0.19 -22.30 -11.78
CA VAL A 469 -0.54 -23.71 -11.65
C VAL A 469 -2.00 -23.81 -11.24
N VAL A 470 -2.78 -24.55 -12.01
CA VAL A 470 -4.20 -24.79 -11.79
C VAL A 470 -4.44 -26.29 -11.69
N LYS A 471 -5.28 -26.72 -10.74
CA LYS A 471 -5.70 -28.12 -10.65
C LYS A 471 -6.78 -28.40 -11.68
N ASP A 472 -6.51 -29.33 -12.59
CA ASP A 472 -7.46 -29.86 -13.57
C ASP A 472 -7.49 -31.39 -13.44
N ASN A 473 -8.59 -31.95 -12.92
CA ASN A 473 -8.75 -33.40 -12.70
C ASN A 473 -7.55 -34.03 -11.97
N ASP A 474 -7.14 -33.43 -10.85
CA ASP A 474 -5.98 -33.78 -10.02
C ASP A 474 -4.59 -33.65 -10.69
N LYS A 475 -4.54 -33.15 -11.94
CA LYS A 475 -3.29 -32.83 -12.63
C LYS A 475 -3.01 -31.33 -12.58
N ASP A 476 -1.73 -30.99 -12.48
CA ASP A 476 -1.28 -29.61 -12.58
C ASP A 476 -1.29 -29.18 -14.04
N LYS A 477 -2.11 -28.17 -14.34
CA LYS A 477 -2.12 -27.47 -15.63
C LYS A 477 -1.43 -26.12 -15.46
N LEU A 478 -0.47 -25.85 -16.35
CA LEU A 478 0.22 -24.57 -16.40
C LEU A 478 -0.52 -23.63 -17.36
N LEU A 479 -0.71 -22.38 -16.96
CA LEU A 479 -1.30 -21.34 -17.80
C LEU A 479 -0.47 -20.06 -17.73
N TRP A 480 -0.31 -19.40 -18.87
CA TRP A 480 0.25 -18.05 -18.96
C TRP A 480 -0.75 -16.98 -18.51
N ILE A 481 -0.22 -15.92 -17.90
CA ILE A 481 -0.93 -14.69 -17.50
C ILE A 481 -0.07 -13.47 -17.89
N ASP A 482 -0.63 -12.26 -17.80
CA ASP A 482 0.15 -11.01 -18.03
C ASP A 482 0.72 -10.93 -19.46
N LEU A 483 -0.10 -11.28 -20.45
CA LEU A 483 0.27 -11.20 -21.87
C LEU A 483 0.31 -9.75 -22.34
N VAL A 484 1.27 -9.45 -23.22
CA VAL A 484 1.35 -8.19 -23.93
C VAL A 484 0.86 -8.39 -25.36
N GLU A 485 -0.02 -7.51 -25.82
CA GLU A 485 -0.51 -7.57 -27.20
C GLU A 485 0.66 -7.44 -28.20
N ALA A 486 0.77 -8.42 -29.10
CA ALA A 486 1.62 -8.34 -30.28
C ALA A 486 0.74 -8.24 -31.53
N LEU A 487 0.99 -7.21 -32.35
CA LEU A 487 0.21 -6.96 -33.57
C LEU A 487 0.47 -8.01 -34.66
N GLU A 488 1.70 -8.57 -34.72
CA GLU A 488 2.08 -9.65 -35.64
C GLU A 488 3.14 -10.57 -35.01
N VAL A 489 3.06 -11.87 -35.27
CA VAL A 489 4.06 -12.85 -34.86
C VAL A 489 5.19 -12.91 -35.88
N ALA A 490 6.42 -12.70 -35.42
CA ALA A 490 7.63 -12.75 -36.22
C ALA A 490 8.73 -13.51 -35.45
N PRO A 491 9.71 -14.14 -36.13
CA PRO A 491 10.81 -14.85 -35.48
C PRO A 491 11.51 -14.04 -34.38
N ALA A 492 11.72 -12.75 -34.60
CA ALA A 492 12.32 -11.84 -33.63
C ALA A 492 11.53 -11.73 -32.30
N PHE A 493 10.20 -11.85 -32.34
CA PHE A 493 9.38 -11.89 -31.14
C PHE A 493 9.51 -13.22 -30.40
N CYS A 494 9.59 -14.34 -31.13
CA CYS A 494 9.87 -15.65 -30.54
C CYS A 494 11.24 -15.68 -29.85
N THR A 495 12.28 -15.11 -30.49
CA THR A 495 13.61 -14.92 -29.88
C THR A 495 13.52 -14.09 -28.61
N THR A 496 12.79 -12.97 -28.65
CA THR A 496 12.63 -12.05 -27.52
C THR A 496 11.96 -12.76 -26.33
N ASP A 497 10.87 -13.47 -26.59
CA ASP A 497 10.16 -14.28 -25.59
C ASP A 497 11.09 -15.33 -24.95
N ALA A 498 11.79 -16.13 -25.77
CA ALA A 498 12.71 -17.14 -25.26
C ALA A 498 13.88 -16.53 -24.46
N ALA A 499 14.36 -15.35 -24.85
CA ALA A 499 15.39 -14.63 -24.12
C ALA A 499 14.89 -14.13 -22.76
N ILE A 500 13.67 -13.59 -22.69
CA ILE A 500 13.05 -13.12 -21.43
C ILE A 500 12.85 -14.30 -20.48
N LEU A 501 12.33 -15.42 -20.96
CA LEU A 501 12.14 -16.63 -20.15
C LEU A 501 13.47 -17.17 -19.63
N THR A 502 14.50 -17.20 -20.49
CA THR A 502 15.86 -17.60 -20.13
C THR A 502 16.41 -16.74 -18.98
N ARG A 503 16.35 -15.41 -19.12
CA ARG A 503 16.80 -14.48 -18.07
C ARG A 503 15.99 -14.65 -16.78
N SER A 504 14.69 -14.86 -16.89
CA SER A 504 13.80 -15.07 -15.74
C SER A 504 14.21 -16.30 -14.92
N ILE A 505 14.49 -17.43 -15.59
CA ILE A 505 14.91 -18.69 -14.93
C ILE A 505 16.29 -18.53 -14.28
N LEU A 506 17.22 -17.84 -14.97
CA LEU A 506 18.59 -17.61 -14.49
C LEU A 506 18.71 -16.47 -13.47
N ARG A 507 17.65 -15.69 -13.23
CA ARG A 507 17.64 -14.47 -12.41
C ARG A 507 18.59 -13.38 -12.90
N LEU A 508 18.74 -13.29 -14.22
CA LEU A 508 19.51 -12.22 -14.85
C LEU A 508 18.64 -10.95 -14.96
N PRO A 509 19.25 -9.75 -14.89
CA PRO A 509 18.53 -8.50 -15.16
C PRO A 509 17.88 -8.52 -16.55
N HIS A 510 16.69 -7.95 -16.68
CA HIS A 510 15.90 -8.03 -17.93
C HIS A 510 16.66 -7.54 -19.18
N ARG A 511 17.60 -6.60 -19.04
CA ARG A 511 18.40 -6.02 -20.13
C ARG A 511 19.81 -6.59 -20.26
N SER A 512 20.19 -7.59 -19.47
CA SER A 512 21.53 -8.17 -19.60
C SER A 512 21.63 -8.98 -20.90
N LEU A 513 22.82 -8.99 -21.49
CA LEU A 513 23.12 -9.88 -22.61
C LEU A 513 23.12 -11.34 -22.12
N LEU A 514 22.72 -12.25 -23.00
CA LEU A 514 22.94 -13.67 -22.80
C LEU A 514 24.32 -13.99 -23.35
N GLU A 515 25.10 -14.80 -22.64
CA GLU A 515 26.40 -15.27 -23.12
C GLU A 515 26.22 -16.56 -23.94
N GLU A 516 27.16 -16.84 -24.84
CA GLU A 516 27.20 -18.13 -25.54
C GLU A 516 27.33 -19.29 -24.54
N PRO A 517 26.63 -20.43 -24.74
CA PRO A 517 25.85 -20.79 -25.94
C PRO A 517 24.38 -20.34 -25.91
N LEU A 518 23.94 -19.61 -24.88
CA LEU A 518 22.50 -19.31 -24.68
C LEU A 518 21.96 -18.32 -25.71
N GLU A 519 22.76 -17.36 -26.14
CA GLU A 519 22.40 -16.41 -27.20
C GLU A 519 22.06 -17.15 -28.50
N SER A 520 23.02 -17.93 -29.02
CA SER A 520 22.82 -18.73 -30.24
C SER A 520 21.64 -19.70 -30.16
N LEU A 521 21.45 -20.38 -29.02
CA LEU A 521 20.32 -21.30 -28.85
C LEU A 521 18.96 -20.59 -28.78
N THR A 522 18.94 -19.35 -28.30
CA THR A 522 17.73 -18.52 -28.27
C THR A 522 17.35 -18.06 -29.68
N ASP A 523 18.35 -17.69 -30.49
CA ASP A 523 18.16 -17.33 -31.90
C ASP A 523 17.67 -18.54 -32.72
N GLU A 524 18.28 -19.71 -32.52
CA GLU A 524 17.85 -20.96 -33.17
C GLU A 524 16.39 -21.31 -32.83
N TYR A 525 15.98 -21.11 -31.57
CA TYR A 525 14.59 -21.27 -31.17
C TYR A 525 13.68 -20.24 -31.86
N GLY A 526 14.08 -18.98 -31.93
CA GLY A 526 13.28 -17.92 -32.53
C GLY A 526 13.02 -18.11 -34.02
N GLU A 527 14.03 -18.58 -34.76
CA GLU A 527 13.89 -18.95 -36.18
C GLU A 527 12.99 -20.18 -36.37
N ALA A 528 13.08 -21.16 -35.47
CA ALA A 528 12.30 -22.39 -35.54
C ALA A 528 11.94 -22.92 -34.13
N PRO A 529 10.74 -22.59 -33.59
CA PRO A 529 10.31 -23.00 -32.26
C PRO A 529 9.84 -24.47 -32.26
N THR A 530 10.75 -25.40 -32.55
CA THR A 530 10.49 -26.84 -32.56
C THR A 530 10.68 -27.43 -31.16
N SER A 531 10.12 -28.61 -30.90
CA SER A 531 10.35 -29.33 -29.63
C SER A 531 11.83 -29.63 -29.38
N GLU A 532 12.60 -29.89 -30.44
CA GLU A 532 14.05 -30.13 -30.34
C GLU A 532 14.80 -28.86 -29.91
N ASN A 533 14.55 -27.72 -30.55
CA ASN A 533 15.20 -26.45 -30.20
C ASN A 533 14.81 -25.99 -28.80
N ALA A 534 13.52 -26.11 -28.43
CA ALA A 534 13.04 -25.82 -27.08
C ALA A 534 13.75 -26.68 -26.02
N HIS A 535 13.91 -27.99 -26.28
CA HIS A 535 14.58 -28.90 -25.35
C HIS A 535 16.09 -28.64 -25.23
N ARG A 536 16.77 -28.33 -26.35
CA ARG A 536 18.18 -27.95 -26.35
C ARG A 536 18.42 -26.67 -25.53
N LEU A 537 17.60 -25.64 -25.75
CA LEU A 537 17.67 -24.39 -24.98
C LEU A 537 17.38 -24.63 -23.49
N ALA A 538 16.30 -25.34 -23.17
CA ALA A 538 15.95 -25.70 -21.79
C ALA A 538 17.08 -26.43 -21.06
N THR A 539 17.75 -27.36 -21.75
CA THR A 539 18.90 -28.11 -21.20
C THR A 539 20.07 -27.20 -20.90
N ALA A 540 20.42 -26.30 -21.82
CA ALA A 540 21.49 -25.32 -21.62
C ALA A 540 21.17 -24.36 -20.47
N VAL A 541 19.95 -23.83 -20.40
CA VAL A 541 19.49 -22.98 -19.31
C VAL A 541 19.61 -23.71 -17.97
N PHE A 542 19.13 -24.96 -17.88
CA PHE A 542 19.23 -25.73 -16.65
C PHE A 542 20.68 -25.99 -16.23
N GLN A 543 21.58 -26.27 -17.18
CA GLN A 543 23.00 -26.42 -16.88
C GLN A 543 23.59 -25.11 -16.31
N SER A 544 23.25 -23.96 -16.89
CA SER A 544 23.68 -22.65 -16.41
C SER A 544 23.16 -22.30 -15.01
N THR A 545 21.96 -22.76 -14.62
CA THR A 545 21.46 -22.55 -13.25
C THR A 545 22.36 -23.16 -12.17
N LYS A 546 23.12 -24.21 -12.48
CA LYS A 546 24.02 -24.88 -11.54
C LYS A 546 25.35 -24.12 -11.32
N PHE A 547 25.70 -23.21 -12.21
CA PHE A 547 26.92 -22.40 -12.12
C PHE A 547 26.68 -21.01 -11.51
N SER A 548 25.41 -20.61 -11.35
CA SER A 548 25.00 -19.32 -10.77
C SER A 548 24.53 -19.41 -9.31
N ALA A 549 24.74 -20.54 -8.64
CA ALA A 549 24.32 -20.80 -7.25
C ALA A 549 25.39 -20.44 -6.22
#